data_AF-A0AAW1MNT9-F1
#
_entry.id   AF-A0AAW1MNT9-F1
#
_cell.length_a   1.000
_cell.length_b   1.000
_cell.length_c   1.000
_cell.angle_alpha   90.00
_cell.angle_beta   90.00
_cell.angle_gamma   90.00
#
_symmetry.space_group_name_H-M   'P 1'
#
loop_
_entity.id
_entity.type
_entity.pdbx_description
1 polymer ?
#
loop_
_entity_poly.entity_id
_entity_poly.type
_entity_poly.pdbx_seq_one_letter_code
_entity_poly.pdbx_strand_id
1 'polypeptide(L)'
;MVILDNHLTIPGWCCSRTDGNGFFGDTYFDPDLWIEGLTKMATLFKNNPNVVGMSLRNELRGPKENANDWYRYMQKGAEAVHRANPNVLVILSGLNFDKDLSFLQTKPVTLSFQSKIVFEVHWYAFSDGSAWKDGNPDQVCSRVVANYMRMSGFLLDQGYPLFVSEWGVNLRGTNINDNRYLNCFLTWVAEHDLDWALWTLVGSYYLREGVVGMVEYYGVLDSDWRSVRNSSFLDRISAIQSPLQGAEKSHRKTPQKMIYHPSTGLCIIRKSLTEVMLGKCSEFNIWSYTSQKSLNMNGPFFCMKAHGSDHLVTLSIFCQGTGTSWEPMSDSKLHLSTRVEGNATLCLDVDERNNVVTSGCKCLKGDKLCDPESQWFKIVDAGWSTGKVFIDGVDMAAQLAMV
;
A
#
# COMPACT_ATOMS: atom_id res chain seq x y z
N MET A 1 -15.45 3.70 11.02
CA MET A 1 -14.55 2.65 11.52
C MET A 1 -13.42 3.30 12.29
N VAL A 2 -12.95 2.67 13.37
CA VAL A 2 -11.89 3.15 14.25
C VAL A 2 -11.00 1.96 14.64
N ILE A 3 -9.69 2.16 14.55
CA ILE A 3 -8.68 1.31 15.15
C ILE A 3 -8.11 2.09 16.34
N LEU A 4 -8.15 1.50 17.53
CA LEU A 4 -7.50 2.11 18.70
C LEU A 4 -6.01 1.76 18.64
N ASP A 5 -5.16 2.76 18.83
CA ASP A 5 -3.72 2.58 18.89
C ASP A 5 -3.18 3.02 20.25
N ASN A 6 -2.15 2.33 20.71
CA ASN A 6 -1.35 2.75 21.84
C ASN A 6 -0.03 3.36 21.33
N HIS A 7 -0.07 4.65 21.02
CA HIS A 7 1.00 5.31 20.28
C HIS A 7 2.28 5.56 21.08
N LEU A 8 2.15 6.17 22.26
CA LEU A 8 3.21 6.44 23.22
C LEU A 8 2.66 6.29 24.64
N THR A 9 3.52 6.00 25.61
CA THR A 9 3.08 5.95 27.02
C THR A 9 2.98 7.35 27.62
N ILE A 10 3.99 8.20 27.35
CA ILE A 10 3.96 9.61 27.73
C ILE A 10 3.58 10.45 26.50
N PRO A 11 2.55 11.31 26.58
CA PRO A 11 2.17 12.19 25.48
C PRO A 11 3.36 13.02 24.99
N GLY A 12 3.59 13.03 23.68
CA GLY A 12 4.72 13.73 23.06
C GLY A 12 4.82 13.45 21.56
N TRP A 13 5.82 14.05 20.92
CA TRP A 13 6.12 13.77 19.51
C TRP A 13 6.96 12.50 19.39
N CYS A 14 6.48 11.58 18.56
CA CYS A 14 7.14 10.33 18.22
C CYS A 14 7.94 10.52 16.90
N CYS A 15 9.06 9.83 16.63
CA CYS A 15 9.56 8.66 17.32
C CYS A 15 11.10 8.67 17.35
N SER A 16 11.71 8.83 18.53
CA SER A 16 13.16 8.73 18.69
C SER A 16 13.54 7.33 19.16
N ARG A 17 14.77 6.87 18.84
CA ARG A 17 15.31 5.60 19.38
C ARG A 17 15.55 5.64 20.89
N THR A 18 15.52 6.82 21.52
CA THR A 18 15.92 7.02 22.92
C THR A 18 14.93 7.89 23.70
N ASP A 19 13.67 7.99 23.26
CA ASP A 19 12.63 8.73 23.99
C ASP A 19 12.12 8.02 25.26
N GLY A 20 12.62 6.81 25.54
CA GLY A 20 12.23 6.02 26.72
C GLY A 20 10.83 5.41 26.63
N ASN A 21 10.21 5.44 25.45
CA ASN A 21 8.91 4.82 25.18
C ASN A 21 9.01 3.66 24.18
N GLY A 22 10.14 3.48 23.49
CA GLY A 22 10.23 2.61 22.31
C GLY A 22 10.03 1.11 22.55
N PHE A 23 10.42 0.57 23.71
CA PHE A 23 10.35 -0.89 23.94
C PHE A 23 10.01 -1.28 25.38
N PHE A 24 9.54 -2.52 25.57
CA PHE A 24 9.18 -3.05 26.88
C PHE A 24 10.31 -2.90 27.90
N GLY A 25 9.98 -2.37 29.08
CA GLY A 25 10.95 -2.12 30.15
C GLY A 25 11.77 -0.85 29.96
N ASP A 26 11.48 -0.02 28.95
CA ASP A 26 11.98 1.36 28.90
C ASP A 26 11.42 2.23 30.03
N THR A 27 12.09 3.36 30.27
CA THR A 27 11.84 4.27 31.40
C THR A 27 10.36 4.56 31.60
N TYR A 28 9.60 4.68 30.51
CA TYR A 28 8.19 4.98 30.52
C TYR A 28 7.31 3.84 29.99
N PHE A 29 7.85 2.67 29.69
CA PHE A 29 7.09 1.56 29.12
C PHE A 29 7.13 0.32 30.00
N ASP A 30 6.29 0.33 31.03
CA ASP A 30 5.99 -0.84 31.85
C ASP A 30 5.01 -1.78 31.12
N PRO A 31 5.39 -3.04 30.82
CA PRO A 31 4.54 -3.97 30.09
C PRO A 31 3.28 -4.39 30.85
N ASP A 32 3.31 -4.48 32.19
CA ASP A 32 2.15 -4.92 32.96
C ASP A 32 1.10 -3.81 33.01
N LEU A 33 1.52 -2.55 33.19
CA LEU A 33 0.63 -1.38 33.09
C LEU A 33 0.06 -1.20 31.67
N TRP A 34 0.86 -1.48 30.65
CA TRP A 34 0.40 -1.46 29.26
C TRP A 34 -0.69 -2.51 28.99
N ILE A 35 -0.53 -3.75 29.47
CA ILE A 35 -1.55 -4.80 29.36
C ILE A 35 -2.85 -4.37 30.07
N GLU A 36 -2.74 -3.76 31.25
CA GLU A 36 -3.91 -3.23 31.97
C GLU A 36 -4.62 -2.13 31.15
N GLY A 37 -3.86 -1.20 30.59
CA GLY A 37 -4.38 -0.13 29.72
C GLY A 37 -5.10 -0.69 28.49
N LEU A 38 -4.49 -1.64 27.78
CA LEU A 38 -5.10 -2.33 26.65
C LEU A 38 -6.41 -3.03 27.05
N THR A 39 -6.41 -3.76 28.16
CA THR A 39 -7.60 -4.45 28.69
C THR A 39 -8.74 -3.48 29.00
N LYS A 40 -8.40 -2.33 29.60
CA LYS A 40 -9.36 -1.28 29.91
C LYS A 40 -10.00 -0.70 28.65
N MET A 41 -9.20 -0.38 27.63
CA MET A 41 -9.70 0.15 26.36
C MET A 41 -10.54 -0.88 25.60
N ALA A 42 -10.08 -2.14 25.54
CA ALA A 42 -10.84 -3.24 24.96
C ALA A 42 -12.21 -3.41 25.62
N THR A 43 -12.26 -3.39 26.95
CA THR A 43 -13.50 -3.50 27.74
C THR A 43 -14.43 -2.32 27.48
N LEU A 44 -13.90 -1.09 27.47
CA LEU A 44 -14.66 0.14 27.26
C LEU A 44 -15.38 0.14 25.90
N PHE A 45 -14.72 -0.36 24.85
CA PHE A 45 -15.24 -0.35 23.49
C PHE A 45 -15.89 -1.67 23.05
N LYS A 46 -16.10 -2.64 23.95
CA LYS A 46 -16.62 -3.98 23.65
C LYS A 46 -17.92 -4.01 22.82
N ASN A 47 -18.82 -3.09 23.13
CA ASN A 47 -20.14 -3.01 22.49
C ASN A 47 -20.24 -1.87 21.47
N ASN A 48 -19.11 -1.27 21.07
CA ASN A 48 -19.09 -0.22 20.06
C ASN A 48 -18.72 -0.82 18.69
N PRO A 49 -19.68 -0.97 17.76
CA PRO A 49 -19.42 -1.59 16.46
C PRO A 49 -18.52 -0.73 15.55
N ASN A 50 -18.29 0.55 15.90
CA ASN A 50 -17.38 1.38 15.13
C ASN A 50 -15.91 1.10 15.42
N VAL A 51 -15.59 0.49 16.58
CA VAL A 51 -14.22 0.08 16.91
C VAL A 51 -14.03 -1.34 16.40
N VAL A 52 -13.24 -1.47 15.34
CA VAL A 52 -13.07 -2.74 14.64
C VAL A 52 -11.75 -3.43 14.98
N GLY A 53 -10.78 -2.68 15.51
CA GLY A 53 -9.45 -3.18 15.77
C GLY A 53 -8.75 -2.44 16.90
N MET A 54 -7.74 -3.09 17.46
CA MET A 54 -6.80 -2.49 18.40
C MET A 54 -5.37 -2.83 17.97
N SER A 55 -4.61 -1.81 17.56
CA SER A 55 -3.15 -1.88 17.51
C SER A 55 -2.61 -1.88 18.93
N LEU A 56 -1.76 -2.87 19.21
CA LEU A 56 -1.28 -3.11 20.55
C LEU A 56 -0.22 -2.08 20.96
N ARG A 57 0.64 -1.62 20.05
CA ARG A 57 1.70 -0.66 20.34
C ARG A 57 2.29 -0.11 19.04
N ASN A 58 2.40 1.21 18.92
CA ASN A 58 3.09 1.83 17.80
C ASN A 58 4.62 1.68 17.85
N GLU A 59 5.23 1.31 16.72
CA GLU A 59 6.66 1.42 16.41
C GLU A 59 7.62 0.93 17.50
N LEU A 60 7.56 -0.37 17.84
CA LEU A 60 8.51 -0.96 18.80
C LEU A 60 9.95 -0.80 18.30
N ARG A 61 10.81 -0.21 19.14
CA ARG A 61 12.14 0.25 18.72
C ARG A 61 13.09 0.46 19.90
N GLY A 62 14.39 0.46 19.61
CA GLY A 62 15.40 1.06 20.49
C GLY A 62 16.46 0.08 20.96
N PRO A 63 17.30 0.45 21.95
CA PRO A 63 18.46 -0.36 22.33
C PRO A 63 18.12 -1.66 23.09
N LYS A 64 16.93 -1.75 23.71
CA LYS A 64 16.45 -2.97 24.41
C LYS A 64 15.69 -3.93 23.51
N GLU A 65 15.42 -3.51 22.29
CA GLU A 65 14.59 -4.20 21.31
C GLU A 65 15.09 -5.64 21.07
N ASN A 66 14.22 -6.62 21.26
CA ASN A 66 14.54 -8.04 21.02
C ASN A 66 13.29 -8.88 20.78
N ALA A 67 13.41 -9.95 19.99
CA ALA A 67 12.28 -10.80 19.64
C ALA A 67 11.71 -11.59 20.83
N ASN A 68 12.52 -11.95 21.83
CA ASN A 68 12.05 -12.75 22.97
C ASN A 68 11.03 -12.01 23.82
N ASP A 69 11.32 -10.74 24.14
CA ASP A 69 10.39 -9.88 24.87
C ASP A 69 9.20 -9.48 24.00
N TRP A 70 9.40 -9.28 22.69
CA TRP A 70 8.29 -9.10 21.74
C TRP A 70 7.31 -10.27 21.84
N TYR A 71 7.76 -11.53 21.71
CA TYR A 71 6.88 -12.70 21.84
C TYR A 71 6.19 -12.75 23.20
N ARG A 72 6.94 -12.50 24.26
CA ARG A 72 6.42 -12.55 25.63
C ARG A 72 5.31 -11.54 25.85
N TYR A 73 5.50 -10.29 25.46
CA TYR A 73 4.57 -9.22 25.81
C TYR A 73 3.49 -9.00 24.76
N MET A 74 3.81 -9.07 23.45
CA MET A 74 2.81 -8.93 22.40
C MET A 74 1.77 -10.05 22.47
N GLN A 75 2.17 -11.29 22.74
CA GLN A 75 1.20 -12.37 22.92
C GLN A 75 0.35 -12.17 24.18
N LYS A 76 0.93 -11.71 25.29
CA LYS A 76 0.15 -11.40 26.52
C LYS A 76 -0.86 -10.28 26.29
N GLY A 77 -0.45 -9.20 25.62
CA GLY A 77 -1.33 -8.09 25.25
C GLY A 77 -2.46 -8.55 24.33
N ALA A 78 -2.15 -9.35 23.31
CA ALA A 78 -3.12 -9.92 22.39
C ALA A 78 -4.16 -10.79 23.10
N GLU A 79 -3.73 -11.70 23.98
CA GLU A 79 -4.63 -12.55 24.78
C GLU A 79 -5.53 -11.72 25.71
N ALA A 80 -4.98 -10.66 26.32
CA ALA A 80 -5.72 -9.79 27.22
C ALA A 80 -6.80 -8.99 26.47
N VAL A 81 -6.46 -8.40 25.32
CA VAL A 81 -7.41 -7.68 24.46
C VAL A 81 -8.50 -8.62 23.96
N HIS A 82 -8.15 -9.77 23.40
CA HIS A 82 -9.15 -10.71 22.85
C HIS A 82 -10.10 -11.24 23.94
N ARG A 83 -9.59 -11.53 25.14
CA ARG A 83 -10.42 -11.95 26.28
C ARG A 83 -11.41 -10.86 26.71
N ALA A 84 -10.97 -9.61 26.75
CA ALA A 84 -11.82 -8.49 27.11
C ALA A 84 -12.87 -8.20 26.02
N ASN A 85 -12.44 -8.19 24.76
CA ASN A 85 -13.24 -7.87 23.59
C ASN A 85 -12.91 -8.80 22.42
N PRO A 86 -13.68 -9.90 22.24
CA PRO A 86 -13.45 -10.85 21.15
C PRO A 86 -13.95 -10.34 19.78
N ASN A 87 -14.63 -9.18 19.74
CA ASN A 87 -15.22 -8.65 18.51
C ASN A 87 -14.17 -7.94 17.63
N VAL A 88 -13.16 -7.32 18.24
CA VAL A 88 -12.13 -6.54 17.54
C VAL A 88 -11.03 -7.42 16.94
N LEU A 89 -10.44 -6.93 15.86
CA LEU A 89 -9.15 -7.36 15.36
C LEU A 89 -8.05 -6.98 16.36
N VAL A 90 -7.09 -7.87 16.54
CA VAL A 90 -5.90 -7.64 17.35
C VAL A 90 -4.74 -7.45 16.39
N ILE A 91 -4.20 -6.24 16.34
CA ILE A 91 -3.18 -5.83 15.38
C ILE A 91 -1.81 -5.82 16.09
N LEU A 92 -0.87 -6.61 15.57
CA LEU A 92 0.47 -6.78 16.13
C LEU A 92 1.49 -6.02 15.29
N SER A 93 2.11 -5.04 15.93
CA SER A 93 3.23 -4.26 15.41
C SER A 93 4.55 -5.02 15.40
N GLY A 94 5.46 -4.52 14.57
CA GLY A 94 6.77 -5.11 14.34
C GLY A 94 7.89 -4.46 15.13
N LEU A 95 9.09 -4.98 14.94
CA LEU A 95 10.33 -4.39 15.41
C LEU A 95 10.81 -3.29 14.45
N ASN A 96 11.82 -2.53 14.87
CA ASN A 96 12.47 -1.48 14.10
C ASN A 96 11.46 -0.49 13.48
N PHE A 97 10.63 0.14 14.30
CA PHE A 97 9.62 1.11 13.85
C PHE A 97 8.61 0.47 12.90
N ASP A 98 8.09 -0.71 13.26
CA ASP A 98 7.10 -1.47 12.48
C ASP A 98 7.55 -1.82 11.05
N LYS A 99 8.86 -2.03 10.88
CA LYS A 99 9.44 -2.45 9.60
C LYS A 99 9.84 -3.93 9.58
N ASP A 100 10.07 -4.54 10.74
CA ASP A 100 10.63 -5.88 10.85
C ASP A 100 9.70 -6.84 11.58
N LEU A 101 9.17 -7.81 10.82
CA LEU A 101 8.44 -8.97 11.32
C LEU A 101 9.14 -10.28 10.91
N SER A 102 10.39 -10.21 10.42
CA SER A 102 11.10 -11.33 9.78
C SER A 102 11.37 -12.48 10.74
N PHE A 103 11.47 -12.19 12.03
CA PHE A 103 11.64 -13.18 13.09
C PHE A 103 10.45 -14.16 13.17
N LEU A 104 9.25 -13.78 12.68
CA LEU A 104 8.08 -14.66 12.60
C LEU A 104 8.22 -15.76 11.53
N GLN A 105 9.12 -15.63 10.55
CA GLN A 105 9.42 -16.71 9.60
C GLN A 105 9.93 -17.96 10.31
N THR A 106 10.68 -17.77 11.40
CA THR A 106 11.31 -18.87 12.15
C THR A 106 10.43 -19.39 13.28
N LYS A 107 9.55 -18.54 13.82
CA LYS A 107 8.69 -18.87 14.96
C LYS A 107 7.37 -18.11 14.84
N PRO A 108 6.26 -18.75 14.45
CA PRO A 108 4.97 -18.09 14.44
C PRO A 108 4.54 -17.67 15.85
N VAL A 109 3.65 -16.67 15.94
CA VAL A 109 2.97 -16.34 17.20
C VAL A 109 2.13 -17.52 17.69
N THR A 110 2.06 -17.70 19.01
CA THR A 110 1.19 -18.71 19.62
C THR A 110 0.10 -18.02 20.43
N LEU A 111 -1.12 -18.02 19.91
CA LEU A 111 -2.30 -17.41 20.51
C LEU A 111 -3.46 -18.41 20.57
N SER A 112 -4.38 -18.21 21.51
CA SER A 112 -5.59 -19.02 21.69
C SER A 112 -6.65 -18.80 20.59
N PHE A 113 -6.45 -17.78 19.75
CA PHE A 113 -7.30 -17.39 18.63
C PHE A 113 -6.47 -17.15 17.37
N GLN A 114 -7.07 -17.30 16.18
CA GLN A 114 -6.36 -17.11 14.90
C GLN A 114 -7.10 -16.16 13.94
N SER A 115 -8.44 -16.25 13.85
CA SER A 115 -9.26 -15.48 12.88
C SER A 115 -9.43 -13.98 13.20
N LYS A 116 -8.63 -13.43 14.12
CA LYS A 116 -8.66 -12.02 14.54
C LYS A 116 -7.27 -11.38 14.56
N ILE A 117 -6.24 -12.09 14.11
CA ILE A 117 -4.86 -11.61 14.09
C ILE A 117 -4.63 -10.82 12.81
N VAL A 118 -4.07 -9.63 12.95
CA VAL A 118 -3.57 -8.79 11.86
C VAL A 118 -2.15 -8.36 12.23
N PHE A 119 -1.25 -8.26 11.26
CA PHE A 119 0.05 -7.62 11.47
C PHE A 119 0.06 -6.25 10.83
N GLU A 120 0.82 -5.31 11.37
CA GLU A 120 0.94 -3.97 10.81
C GLU A 120 2.38 -3.58 10.47
N VAL A 121 2.50 -2.69 9.48
CA VAL A 121 3.77 -2.17 8.98
C VAL A 121 3.69 -0.69 8.65
N HIS A 122 4.81 0.00 8.85
CA HIS A 122 4.97 1.40 8.48
C HIS A 122 5.87 1.52 7.24
N TRP A 123 5.47 2.34 6.27
CA TRP A 123 6.27 2.60 5.08
C TRP A 123 6.29 4.08 4.70
N TYR A 124 7.46 4.69 4.86
CA TYR A 124 7.77 6.02 4.36
C TYR A 124 9.02 6.02 3.48
N ALA A 125 9.11 6.99 2.56
CA ALA A 125 10.26 7.14 1.68
C ALA A 125 11.58 7.33 2.46
N PHE A 126 11.53 8.03 3.61
CA PHE A 126 12.71 8.28 4.44
C PHE A 126 13.24 7.03 5.14
N SER A 127 12.42 5.95 5.24
CA SER A 127 12.90 4.65 5.72
C SER A 127 14.00 4.08 4.83
N ASP A 128 14.05 4.50 3.56
CA ASP A 128 15.06 4.12 2.57
C ASP A 128 16.20 5.16 2.46
N GLY A 129 16.30 6.08 3.41
CA GLY A 129 17.24 7.21 3.35
C GLY A 129 16.95 8.10 2.14
N SER A 130 17.98 8.41 1.35
CA SER A 130 17.87 9.21 0.13
C SER A 130 17.79 8.38 -1.15
N ALA A 131 17.53 7.07 -1.04
CA ALA A 131 17.62 6.16 -2.19
C ALA A 131 16.69 6.55 -3.35
N TRP A 132 15.48 7.03 -3.08
CA TRP A 132 14.55 7.43 -4.15
C TRP A 132 15.01 8.68 -4.89
N LYS A 133 15.67 9.60 -4.17
CA LYS A 133 16.28 10.80 -4.75
C LYS A 133 17.55 10.47 -5.56
N ASP A 134 18.42 9.64 -5.01
CA ASP A 134 19.78 9.47 -5.53
C ASP A 134 19.93 8.28 -6.50
N GLY A 135 19.01 7.32 -6.43
CA GLY A 135 19.00 6.12 -7.25
C GLY A 135 18.07 6.21 -8.47
N ASN A 136 18.22 5.23 -9.37
CA ASN A 136 17.29 5.01 -10.46
C ASN A 136 15.94 4.49 -9.90
N PRO A 137 14.79 5.12 -10.21
CA PRO A 137 13.51 4.77 -9.60
C PRO A 137 13.07 3.31 -9.81
N ASP A 138 13.34 2.72 -10.98
CA ASP A 138 12.99 1.32 -11.28
C ASP A 138 13.76 0.33 -10.40
N GLN A 139 15.07 0.53 -10.30
CA GLN A 139 15.97 -0.30 -9.48
C GLN A 139 15.70 -0.12 -7.98
N VAL A 140 15.41 1.12 -7.56
CA VAL A 140 15.07 1.43 -6.17
C VAL A 140 13.75 0.77 -5.79
N CYS A 141 12.70 0.90 -6.60
CA CYS A 141 11.41 0.26 -6.33
C CYS A 141 11.56 -1.27 -6.20
N SER A 142 12.26 -1.91 -7.15
CA SER A 142 12.54 -3.35 -7.09
C SER A 142 13.23 -3.77 -5.78
N ARG A 143 14.31 -3.07 -5.41
CA ARG A 143 15.10 -3.36 -4.22
C ARG A 143 14.32 -3.13 -2.92
N VAL A 144 13.57 -2.02 -2.84
CA VAL A 144 12.82 -1.66 -1.64
C VAL A 144 11.64 -2.61 -1.44
N VAL A 145 10.86 -2.91 -2.49
CA VAL A 145 9.77 -3.90 -2.42
C VAL A 145 10.32 -5.27 -2.00
N ALA A 146 11.43 -5.72 -2.59
CA ALA A 146 12.07 -6.98 -2.19
C ALA A 146 12.51 -6.98 -0.72
N ASN A 147 12.95 -5.83 -0.20
CA ASN A 147 13.24 -5.66 1.23
C ASN A 147 11.97 -5.78 2.07
N TYR A 148 10.89 -5.07 1.74
CA TYR A 148 9.60 -5.17 2.46
C TYR A 148 9.04 -6.59 2.45
N MET A 149 9.06 -7.28 1.31
CA MET A 149 8.62 -8.67 1.23
C MET A 149 9.43 -9.59 2.15
N ARG A 150 10.76 -9.39 2.23
CA ARG A 150 11.61 -10.16 3.15
C ARG A 150 11.34 -9.84 4.62
N MET A 151 11.09 -8.57 4.95
CA MET A 151 10.98 -8.14 6.34
C MET A 151 9.58 -8.36 6.93
N SER A 152 8.52 -8.26 6.13
CA SER A 152 7.13 -8.33 6.61
C SER A 152 6.13 -8.85 5.58
N GLY A 153 6.31 -8.54 4.29
CA GLY A 153 5.36 -8.92 3.24
C GLY A 153 5.21 -10.43 3.04
N PHE A 154 6.18 -11.25 3.47
CA PHE A 154 6.06 -12.72 3.47
C PHE A 154 4.84 -13.23 4.27
N LEU A 155 4.30 -12.43 5.19
CA LEU A 155 3.10 -12.79 5.95
C LEU A 155 1.87 -12.93 5.04
N LEU A 156 1.82 -12.18 3.95
CA LEU A 156 0.77 -12.30 2.93
C LEU A 156 0.81 -13.68 2.27
N ASP A 157 2.02 -14.18 1.96
CA ASP A 157 2.22 -15.52 1.38
C ASP A 157 1.85 -16.64 2.37
N GLN A 158 1.89 -16.34 3.68
CA GLN A 158 1.44 -17.24 4.75
C GLN A 158 -0.07 -17.13 5.04
N GLY A 159 -0.79 -16.25 4.35
CA GLY A 159 -2.23 -16.05 4.51
C GLY A 159 -2.63 -15.15 5.68
N TYR A 160 -1.69 -14.42 6.29
CA TYR A 160 -2.01 -13.42 7.31
C TYR A 160 -2.34 -12.07 6.68
N PRO A 161 -3.34 -11.34 7.21
CA PRO A 161 -3.57 -9.94 6.85
C PRO A 161 -2.39 -9.06 7.27
N LEU A 162 -2.00 -8.17 6.37
CA LEU A 162 -0.98 -7.14 6.62
C LEU A 162 -1.61 -5.76 6.39
N PHE A 163 -1.66 -4.96 7.45
CA PHE A 163 -2.19 -3.60 7.45
C PHE A 163 -1.05 -2.60 7.34
N VAL A 164 -1.07 -1.72 6.33
CA VAL A 164 -0.10 -0.61 6.29
C VAL A 164 -0.63 0.50 7.19
N SER A 165 -0.39 0.36 8.50
CA SER A 165 -0.93 1.25 9.51
C SER A 165 -0.43 2.67 9.38
N GLU A 166 0.75 2.90 8.81
CA GLU A 166 1.22 4.25 8.52
C GLU A 166 2.04 4.36 7.23
N TRP A 167 1.72 5.40 6.47
CA TRP A 167 2.50 5.86 5.33
C TRP A 167 2.14 7.31 5.01
N GLY A 168 2.97 7.99 4.22
CA GLY A 168 2.66 9.35 3.79
C GLY A 168 3.77 10.01 2.98
N VAL A 169 3.46 11.18 2.43
CA VAL A 169 4.35 12.00 1.61
C VAL A 169 4.15 13.48 1.90
N ASN A 170 5.16 14.32 1.64
CA ASN A 170 4.98 15.75 1.69
C ASN A 170 4.03 16.24 0.57
N LEU A 171 2.80 16.58 0.94
CA LEU A 171 1.72 16.90 0.00
C LEU A 171 1.88 18.25 -0.71
N ARG A 172 2.95 19.00 -0.45
CA ARG A 172 3.36 20.14 -1.29
C ARG A 172 3.95 19.70 -2.64
N GLY A 173 4.31 18.42 -2.78
CA GLY A 173 4.88 17.87 -4.02
C GLY A 173 6.33 18.31 -4.29
N THR A 174 7.02 18.91 -3.32
CA THR A 174 8.39 19.42 -3.48
C THR A 174 9.48 18.45 -3.05
N ASN A 175 9.11 17.31 -2.43
CA ASN A 175 10.05 16.30 -1.97
C ASN A 175 10.23 15.19 -3.02
N ILE A 176 11.38 15.20 -3.70
CA ILE A 176 11.73 14.22 -4.74
C ILE A 176 11.68 12.78 -4.21
N ASN A 177 12.12 12.56 -2.97
CA ASN A 177 12.17 11.22 -2.38
C ASN A 177 10.75 10.66 -2.21
N ASP A 178 9.87 11.47 -1.64
CA ASP A 178 8.46 11.14 -1.41
C ASP A 178 7.69 10.94 -2.74
N ASN A 179 7.88 11.84 -3.70
CA ASN A 179 7.17 11.80 -4.99
C ASN A 179 7.46 10.50 -5.75
N ARG A 180 8.73 10.10 -5.82
CA ARG A 180 9.16 8.87 -6.50
C ARG A 180 8.74 7.61 -5.74
N TYR A 181 8.84 7.64 -4.41
CA TYR A 181 8.37 6.57 -3.53
C TYR A 181 6.88 6.27 -3.74
N LEU A 182 6.04 7.31 -3.81
CA LEU A 182 4.59 7.17 -3.84
C LEU A 182 4.11 6.27 -4.97
N ASN A 183 4.70 6.39 -6.17
CA ASN A 183 4.30 5.57 -7.31
C ASN A 183 4.57 4.07 -7.09
N CYS A 184 5.69 3.74 -6.45
CA CYS A 184 6.01 2.35 -6.10
C CYS A 184 5.09 1.83 -4.99
N PHE A 185 4.85 2.65 -3.96
CA PHE A 185 3.97 2.31 -2.85
C PHE A 185 2.54 2.01 -3.30
N LEU A 186 1.92 2.92 -4.06
CA LEU A 186 0.55 2.75 -4.56
C LEU A 186 0.41 1.50 -5.43
N THR A 187 1.46 1.19 -6.21
CA THR A 187 1.50 -0.04 -6.99
C THR A 187 1.50 -1.28 -6.10
N TRP A 188 2.33 -1.30 -5.06
CA TRP A 188 2.43 -2.44 -4.14
C TRP A 188 1.11 -2.65 -3.36
N VAL A 189 0.52 -1.58 -2.85
CA VAL A 189 -0.79 -1.63 -2.17
C VAL A 189 -1.87 -2.13 -3.11
N ALA A 190 -1.92 -1.65 -4.37
CA ALA A 190 -2.88 -2.13 -5.35
C ALA A 190 -2.65 -3.62 -5.70
N GLU A 191 -1.41 -4.02 -5.98
CA GLU A 191 -1.06 -5.40 -6.34
C GLU A 191 -1.45 -6.41 -5.26
N HIS A 192 -1.19 -6.07 -4.00
CA HIS A 192 -1.47 -6.95 -2.88
C HIS A 192 -2.84 -6.72 -2.25
N ASP A 193 -3.60 -5.73 -2.71
CA ASP A 193 -4.92 -5.35 -2.18
C ASP A 193 -4.89 -5.18 -0.66
N LEU A 194 -4.01 -4.30 -0.20
CA LEU A 194 -3.75 -4.08 1.23
C LEU A 194 -4.65 -2.99 1.79
N ASP A 195 -5.09 -3.20 3.02
CA ASP A 195 -5.64 -2.14 3.86
C ASP A 195 -4.53 -1.20 4.32
N TRP A 196 -4.87 0.09 4.47
CA TRP A 196 -3.90 1.11 4.82
C TRP A 196 -4.52 2.27 5.62
N ALA A 197 -3.68 2.93 6.42
CA ALA A 197 -3.99 4.20 7.03
C ALA A 197 -2.95 5.28 6.68
N LEU A 198 -3.46 6.39 6.13
CA LEU A 198 -2.63 7.51 5.72
C LEU A 198 -2.32 8.39 6.93
N TRP A 199 -1.03 8.68 7.12
CA TRP A 199 -0.55 9.77 7.95
C TRP A 199 -0.52 11.06 7.12
N THR A 200 -1.45 11.99 7.29
CA THR A 200 -2.51 12.08 8.33
C THR A 200 -3.64 13.01 7.86
N LEU A 201 -4.82 12.96 8.49
CA LEU A 201 -5.93 13.87 8.15
C LEU A 201 -5.62 15.34 8.49
N VAL A 202 -4.79 15.61 9.49
CA VAL A 202 -4.64 16.95 10.09
C VAL A 202 -4.10 18.00 9.12
N GLY A 203 -4.34 19.29 9.40
CA GLY A 203 -3.76 20.41 8.64
C GLY A 203 -2.65 21.17 9.40
N SER A 204 -2.80 21.27 10.71
CA SER A 204 -1.88 21.92 11.64
C SER A 204 -2.05 21.33 13.04
N TYR A 205 -1.02 21.44 13.88
CA TYR A 205 -1.07 20.95 15.26
C TYR A 205 -1.50 22.05 16.21
N TYR A 206 -2.34 21.72 17.18
CA TYR A 206 -2.61 22.63 18.31
C TYR A 206 -1.30 22.99 19.03
N LEU A 207 -0.44 21.99 19.27
CA LEU A 207 0.92 22.13 19.76
C LEU A 207 1.76 20.97 19.23
N ARG A 208 2.91 21.26 18.63
CA ARG A 208 3.92 20.25 18.29
C ARG A 208 5.29 20.78 18.64
N GLU A 209 6.01 20.05 19.49
CA GLU A 209 7.38 20.38 19.90
C GLU A 209 7.54 21.83 20.41
N GLY A 210 6.54 22.33 21.12
CA GLY A 210 6.51 23.70 21.65
C GLY A 210 6.02 24.78 20.67
N VAL A 211 5.68 24.41 19.44
CA VAL A 211 5.18 25.33 18.41
C VAL A 211 3.67 25.18 18.25
N VAL A 212 2.94 26.25 18.51
CA VAL A 212 1.49 26.33 18.30
C VAL A 212 1.19 26.54 16.83
N GLY A 213 0.21 25.81 16.29
CA GLY A 213 -0.23 25.98 14.89
C GLY A 213 0.80 25.50 13.87
N MET A 214 1.75 24.63 14.26
CA MET A 214 2.74 24.08 13.34
C MET A 214 2.04 23.35 12.21
N VAL A 215 2.34 23.71 10.96
CA VAL A 215 1.69 23.14 9.78
C VAL A 215 2.19 21.71 9.54
N GLU A 216 1.25 20.78 9.31
CA GLU A 216 1.57 19.40 8.90
C GLU A 216 1.53 19.31 7.38
N TYR A 217 2.69 19.17 6.75
CA TYR A 217 2.78 19.08 5.29
C TYR A 217 2.56 17.67 4.75
N TYR A 218 2.54 16.65 5.60
CA TYR A 218 2.04 15.30 5.26
C TYR A 218 0.51 15.22 5.41
N GLY A 219 -0.09 16.29 5.92
CA GLY A 219 -1.50 16.40 6.26
C GLY A 219 -2.41 16.64 5.05
N VAL A 220 -3.51 15.88 4.95
CA VAL A 220 -4.51 15.96 3.87
C VAL A 220 -5.16 17.35 3.82
N LEU A 221 -5.39 17.98 4.97
CA LEU A 221 -6.02 19.29 5.07
C LEU A 221 -5.02 20.44 4.99
N ASP A 222 -5.51 21.61 4.57
CA ASP A 222 -4.79 22.88 4.68
C ASP A 222 -4.65 23.31 6.14
N SER A 223 -3.75 24.27 6.39
CA SER A 223 -3.37 24.66 7.76
C SER A 223 -4.53 25.23 8.60
N ASP A 224 -5.56 25.76 7.94
CA ASP A 224 -6.78 26.31 8.55
C ASP A 224 -7.97 25.33 8.54
N TRP A 225 -7.75 24.07 8.11
CA TRP A 225 -8.70 22.97 8.15
C TRP A 225 -9.97 23.20 7.32
N ARG A 226 -9.89 24.01 6.26
CA ARG A 226 -11.02 24.38 5.41
C ARG A 226 -11.08 23.60 4.10
N SER A 227 -9.94 23.18 3.59
CA SER A 227 -9.82 22.59 2.26
C SER A 227 -8.83 21.43 2.25
N VAL A 228 -8.94 20.59 1.22
CA VAL A 228 -7.92 19.59 0.93
C VAL A 228 -6.69 20.29 0.37
N ARG A 229 -5.51 20.00 0.92
CA ARG A 229 -4.23 20.57 0.51
C ARG A 229 -3.84 20.21 -0.93
N ASN A 230 -4.12 18.97 -1.33
CA ASN A 230 -3.76 18.44 -2.65
C ASN A 230 -4.84 17.48 -3.16
N SER A 231 -5.72 17.97 -4.04
CA SER A 231 -6.80 17.15 -4.61
C SER A 231 -6.29 16.07 -5.56
N SER A 232 -5.23 16.36 -6.33
CA SER A 232 -4.60 15.38 -7.23
C SER A 232 -4.07 14.16 -6.46
N PHE A 233 -3.57 14.36 -5.24
CA PHE A 233 -3.20 13.25 -4.37
C PHE A 233 -4.41 12.39 -3.98
N LEU A 234 -5.56 12.99 -3.65
CA LEU A 234 -6.78 12.23 -3.37
C LEU A 234 -7.26 11.45 -4.60
N ASP A 235 -7.16 12.04 -5.78
CA ASP A 235 -7.48 11.34 -7.04
C ASP A 235 -6.59 10.11 -7.23
N ARG A 236 -5.28 10.23 -6.95
CA ARG A 236 -4.31 9.12 -7.09
C ARG A 236 -4.59 7.93 -6.18
N ILE A 237 -5.00 8.19 -4.94
CA ILE A 237 -5.28 7.13 -3.95
C ILE A 237 -6.69 6.55 -4.10
N SER A 238 -7.60 7.23 -4.83
CA SER A 238 -9.00 6.81 -4.95
C SER A 238 -9.18 5.38 -5.46
N ALA A 239 -8.28 4.91 -6.34
CA ALA A 239 -8.32 3.56 -6.88
C ALA A 239 -8.03 2.45 -5.85
N ILE A 240 -7.36 2.78 -4.74
CA ILE A 240 -6.98 1.82 -3.69
C ILE A 240 -7.75 2.03 -2.39
N GLN A 241 -8.77 2.90 -2.38
CA GLN A 241 -9.62 3.15 -1.20
C GLN A 241 -10.65 2.06 -0.95
N SER A 242 -10.91 1.21 -1.94
CA SER A 242 -11.87 0.13 -1.84
C SER A 242 -11.18 -1.18 -2.21
N PRO A 243 -11.51 -2.30 -1.54
CA PRO A 243 -10.92 -3.59 -1.83
C PRO A 243 -11.07 -3.94 -3.31
N LEU A 244 -9.96 -4.26 -3.95
CA LEU A 244 -9.92 -4.69 -5.34
C LEU A 244 -10.39 -6.14 -5.46
N GLN A 245 -10.16 -6.96 -4.43
CA GLN A 245 -10.54 -8.37 -4.36
C GLN A 245 -11.57 -8.62 -3.24
N GLY A 246 -12.44 -9.62 -3.39
CA GLY A 246 -13.40 -9.98 -2.34
C GLY A 246 -14.53 -10.94 -2.77
N ALA A 247 -15.08 -11.66 -1.79
CA ALA A 247 -16.17 -12.62 -1.99
C ALA A 247 -17.50 -11.95 -2.37
N GLU A 248 -17.80 -10.77 -1.83
CA GLU A 248 -19.09 -10.08 -2.05
C GLU A 248 -19.18 -9.29 -3.36
N LYS A 249 -18.05 -8.80 -3.90
CA LYS A 249 -18.04 -7.97 -5.12
C LYS A 249 -18.27 -8.74 -6.42
N SER A 250 -18.50 -10.05 -6.35
CA SER A 250 -18.51 -10.89 -7.54
C SER A 250 -19.66 -11.90 -7.57
N HIS A 251 -20.69 -11.56 -8.33
CA HIS A 251 -21.59 -12.56 -8.93
C HIS A 251 -20.90 -13.41 -10.04
N ARG A 252 -19.62 -13.14 -10.38
CA ARG A 252 -18.90 -13.74 -11.52
C ARG A 252 -17.62 -14.44 -11.08
N LYS A 253 -17.65 -15.78 -11.04
CA LYS A 253 -16.53 -16.65 -10.63
C LYS A 253 -15.24 -16.60 -11.50
N THR A 254 -15.09 -15.62 -12.40
CA THR A 254 -13.91 -15.51 -13.28
C THR A 254 -12.92 -14.49 -12.71
N PRO A 255 -11.62 -14.84 -12.57
CA PRO A 255 -10.58 -13.89 -12.19
C PRO A 255 -10.58 -12.67 -13.12
N GLN A 256 -10.59 -11.47 -12.54
CA GLN A 256 -10.59 -10.22 -13.30
C GLN A 256 -9.25 -9.53 -13.08
N LYS A 257 -8.76 -8.84 -14.10
CA LYS A 257 -7.58 -8.00 -14.00
C LYS A 257 -7.94 -6.55 -14.32
N MET A 258 -7.18 -5.64 -13.75
CA MET A 258 -7.11 -4.25 -14.19
C MET A 258 -5.67 -3.88 -14.51
N ILE A 259 -5.46 -2.90 -15.37
CA ILE A 259 -4.14 -2.38 -15.70
C ILE A 259 -4.03 -1.00 -15.06
N TYR A 260 -3.44 -0.96 -13.87
CA TYR A 260 -3.32 0.20 -12.99
C TYR A 260 -2.13 1.08 -13.36
N HIS A 261 -2.30 2.40 -13.30
CA HIS A 261 -1.27 3.40 -13.55
C HIS A 261 -1.09 4.29 -12.30
N PRO A 262 -0.01 4.12 -11.52
CA PRO A 262 0.11 4.65 -10.15
C PRO A 262 0.32 6.16 -10.08
N SER A 263 0.88 6.79 -11.11
CA SER A 263 1.11 8.25 -11.12
C SER A 263 -0.18 9.04 -11.30
N THR A 264 -1.22 8.43 -11.89
CA THR A 264 -2.55 9.05 -12.04
C THR A 264 -3.60 8.44 -11.12
N GLY A 265 -3.38 7.24 -10.58
CA GLY A 265 -4.42 6.47 -9.87
C GLY A 265 -5.53 5.97 -10.79
N LEU A 266 -5.30 5.94 -12.09
CA LEU A 266 -6.28 5.52 -13.09
C LEU A 266 -5.94 4.13 -13.64
N CYS A 267 -6.88 3.56 -14.38
CA CYS A 267 -6.74 2.27 -15.05
C CYS A 267 -6.95 2.40 -16.55
N ILE A 268 -6.36 1.49 -17.32
CA ILE A 268 -6.68 1.38 -18.74
C ILE A 268 -8.11 0.90 -18.91
N ILE A 269 -8.95 1.76 -19.47
CA ILE A 269 -10.36 1.50 -19.79
C ILE A 269 -10.58 1.57 -21.29
N ARG A 270 -11.68 0.96 -21.74
CA ARG A 270 -12.17 1.10 -23.11
C ARG A 270 -12.84 2.46 -23.28
N LYS A 271 -12.35 3.24 -24.24
CA LYS A 271 -12.95 4.52 -24.64
C LYS A 271 -14.01 4.34 -25.74
N SER A 272 -13.71 3.49 -26.72
CA SER A 272 -14.58 3.22 -27.87
C SER A 272 -14.40 1.78 -28.37
N LEU A 273 -14.96 1.42 -29.53
CA LEU A 273 -14.84 0.05 -30.06
C LEU A 273 -13.38 -0.40 -30.19
N THR A 274 -12.47 0.49 -30.59
CA THR A 274 -11.07 0.18 -30.88
C THR A 274 -10.08 0.95 -30.01
N GLU A 275 -10.52 1.90 -29.19
CA GLU A 275 -9.62 2.78 -28.44
C GLU A 275 -9.64 2.49 -26.94
N VAL A 276 -8.48 2.68 -26.31
CA VAL A 276 -8.29 2.65 -24.85
C VAL A 276 -7.73 3.99 -24.35
N MET A 277 -8.00 4.29 -23.08
CA MET A 277 -7.48 5.48 -22.38
C MET A 277 -7.33 5.19 -20.89
N LEU A 278 -6.71 6.08 -20.13
CA LEU A 278 -6.82 6.06 -18.68
C LEU A 278 -8.16 6.65 -18.23
N GLY A 279 -8.81 5.96 -17.29
CA GLY A 279 -10.03 6.39 -16.63
C GLY A 279 -10.19 5.75 -15.25
N LYS A 280 -11.32 6.00 -14.58
CA LYS A 280 -11.52 5.54 -13.21
C LYS A 280 -11.48 4.01 -13.16
N CYS A 281 -10.75 3.44 -12.20
CA CYS A 281 -10.62 1.98 -12.07
C CYS A 281 -11.94 1.27 -11.76
N SER A 282 -12.93 1.99 -11.22
CA SER A 282 -14.29 1.48 -11.01
C SER A 282 -15.12 1.37 -12.29
N GLU A 283 -14.70 2.00 -13.40
CA GLU A 283 -15.35 1.88 -14.70
C GLU A 283 -15.00 0.53 -15.32
N PHE A 284 -15.89 -0.44 -15.10
CA PHE A 284 -15.73 -1.86 -15.40
C PHE A 284 -15.30 -2.14 -16.85
N ASN A 285 -13.99 -2.28 -17.06
CA ASN A 285 -13.42 -3.07 -18.14
C ASN A 285 -12.61 -4.20 -17.52
N ILE A 286 -13.13 -5.41 -17.68
CA ILE A 286 -12.47 -6.60 -17.14
C ILE A 286 -11.42 -7.03 -18.14
N TRP A 287 -10.16 -6.94 -17.73
CA TRP A 287 -9.06 -7.55 -18.46
C TRP A 287 -8.87 -9.00 -18.01
N SER A 288 -8.33 -9.80 -18.90
CA SER A 288 -7.69 -11.07 -18.59
C SER A 288 -6.28 -11.04 -19.16
N TYR A 289 -5.33 -11.61 -18.41
CA TYR A 289 -3.95 -11.75 -18.83
C TYR A 289 -3.64 -13.22 -19.04
N THR A 290 -3.36 -13.59 -20.29
CA THR A 290 -3.20 -14.98 -20.70
C THR A 290 -1.76 -15.48 -20.53
N SER A 291 -1.56 -16.80 -20.54
CA SER A 291 -0.21 -17.41 -20.57
C SER A 291 0.62 -17.02 -21.80
N GLN A 292 -0.05 -16.62 -22.89
CA GLN A 292 0.55 -16.09 -24.11
C GLN A 292 0.86 -14.59 -23.98
N LYS A 293 0.77 -14.05 -22.77
CA LYS A 293 1.06 -12.66 -22.42
C LYS A 293 0.18 -11.65 -23.19
N SER A 294 -1.01 -12.09 -23.61
CA SER A 294 -1.99 -11.21 -24.24
C SER A 294 -2.95 -10.63 -23.20
N LEU A 295 -3.18 -9.32 -23.31
CA LEU A 295 -4.14 -8.56 -22.50
C LEU A 295 -5.46 -8.48 -23.25
N ASN A 296 -6.41 -9.32 -22.84
CA ASN A 296 -7.69 -9.48 -23.50
C ASN A 296 -8.78 -8.80 -22.69
N MET A 297 -9.68 -8.09 -23.37
CA MET A 297 -10.83 -7.46 -22.74
C MET A 297 -12.03 -8.41 -22.80
N ASN A 298 -12.76 -8.55 -21.70
CA ASN A 298 -13.99 -9.36 -21.66
C ASN A 298 -15.05 -8.77 -22.61
N GLY A 299 -15.52 -9.59 -23.55
CA GLY A 299 -16.42 -9.18 -24.62
C GLY A 299 -16.11 -9.90 -25.94
N PRO A 300 -16.46 -9.34 -27.11
CA PRO A 300 -15.96 -9.86 -28.39
C PRO A 300 -14.43 -9.93 -28.31
N PHE A 301 -13.81 -10.97 -28.88
CA PHE A 301 -12.39 -11.36 -28.76
C PHE A 301 -11.37 -10.24 -29.04
N PHE A 302 -11.31 -9.21 -28.19
CA PHE A 302 -10.46 -8.04 -28.32
C PHE A 302 -9.25 -8.17 -27.41
N CYS A 303 -8.09 -7.85 -27.95
CA CYS A 303 -6.83 -7.74 -27.23
C CYS A 303 -6.15 -6.41 -27.52
N MET A 304 -5.32 -6.00 -26.57
CA MET A 304 -4.53 -4.78 -26.69
C MET A 304 -3.42 -4.94 -27.73
N LYS A 305 -3.35 -4.00 -28.68
CA LYS A 305 -2.39 -3.99 -29.78
C LYS A 305 -1.67 -2.65 -29.92
N ALA A 306 -0.35 -2.71 -29.98
CA ALA A 306 0.53 -1.60 -30.35
C ALA A 306 0.81 -1.56 -31.86
N HIS A 307 1.02 -0.36 -32.39
CA HIS A 307 1.29 -0.14 -33.83
C HIS A 307 2.69 0.45 -34.11
N GLY A 308 3.40 0.94 -33.11
CA GLY A 308 4.70 1.58 -33.27
C GLY A 308 4.96 2.63 -32.19
N SER A 309 6.15 3.26 -32.22
CA SER A 309 6.47 4.34 -31.28
C SER A 309 5.58 5.53 -31.53
N ASP A 310 5.11 6.15 -30.45
CA ASP A 310 4.28 7.36 -30.42
C ASP A 310 2.93 7.19 -31.12
N HIS A 311 2.45 5.93 -31.22
CA HIS A 311 1.13 5.59 -31.71
C HIS A 311 0.20 5.18 -30.58
N LEU A 312 -1.10 5.43 -30.76
CA LEU A 312 -2.15 4.97 -29.87
C LEU A 312 -2.18 3.45 -29.79
N VAL A 313 -2.34 2.94 -28.58
CA VAL A 313 -2.68 1.54 -28.34
C VAL A 313 -4.16 1.34 -28.64
N THR A 314 -4.48 0.24 -29.30
CA THR A 314 -5.84 -0.06 -29.77
C THR A 314 -6.30 -1.44 -29.34
N LEU A 315 -7.60 -1.72 -29.51
CA LEU A 315 -8.19 -3.05 -29.39
C LEU A 315 -8.29 -3.69 -30.77
N SER A 316 -7.77 -4.91 -30.91
CA SER A 316 -7.80 -5.70 -32.14
C SER A 316 -8.49 -7.04 -31.92
N ILE A 317 -9.13 -7.57 -32.96
CA ILE A 317 -9.62 -8.96 -33.00
C ILE A 317 -8.52 -9.96 -33.36
N PHE A 318 -7.37 -9.48 -33.84
CA PHE A 318 -6.22 -10.31 -34.20
C PHE A 318 -5.21 -10.32 -33.05
N CYS A 319 -5.32 -11.32 -32.18
CA CYS A 319 -4.54 -11.41 -30.95
C CYS A 319 -3.24 -12.21 -31.05
N GLN A 320 -2.76 -12.35 -32.28
CA GLN A 320 -1.51 -13.02 -32.60
C GLN A 320 -0.69 -12.12 -33.52
N GLY A 321 0.63 -12.12 -33.32
CA GLY A 321 1.59 -11.36 -34.12
C GLY A 321 2.32 -10.28 -33.32
N THR A 322 2.87 -9.32 -34.05
CA THR A 322 3.60 -8.17 -33.50
C THR A 322 2.64 -7.21 -32.78
N GLY A 323 3.10 -6.66 -31.66
CA GLY A 323 2.36 -5.66 -30.87
C GLY A 323 1.22 -6.19 -30.00
N THR A 324 0.95 -7.50 -29.96
CA THR A 324 -0.20 -8.08 -29.21
C THR A 324 0.20 -8.83 -27.92
N SER A 325 1.49 -8.97 -27.66
CA SER A 325 2.07 -9.61 -26.46
C SER A 325 2.70 -8.56 -25.56
N TRP A 326 2.36 -8.59 -24.27
CA TRP A 326 2.73 -7.58 -23.29
C TRP A 326 3.43 -8.23 -22.09
N GLU A 327 4.68 -7.85 -21.85
CA GLU A 327 5.53 -8.47 -20.83
C GLU A 327 6.06 -7.43 -19.83
N PRO A 328 5.93 -7.67 -18.51
CA PRO A 328 6.64 -6.90 -17.50
C PRO A 328 8.17 -7.11 -17.65
N MET A 329 8.92 -6.07 -18.03
CA MET A 329 10.33 -6.24 -18.39
C MET A 329 11.34 -5.69 -17.37
N SER A 330 11.03 -4.57 -16.71
CA SER A 330 12.01 -3.83 -15.89
C SER A 330 12.30 -4.51 -14.54
N ASP A 331 13.21 -3.96 -13.73
CA ASP A 331 13.57 -4.55 -12.43
C ASP A 331 12.37 -4.49 -11.46
N SER A 332 11.60 -3.38 -11.49
CA SER A 332 10.35 -3.24 -10.71
C SER A 332 9.16 -4.00 -11.31
N LYS A 333 9.29 -4.51 -12.55
CA LYS A 333 8.20 -5.11 -13.33
C LYS A 333 7.04 -4.15 -13.63
N LEU A 334 7.28 -2.85 -13.63
CA LEU A 334 6.27 -1.82 -13.92
C LEU A 334 6.25 -1.37 -15.38
N HIS A 335 7.25 -1.74 -16.19
CA HIS A 335 7.21 -1.47 -17.62
C HIS A 335 6.55 -2.64 -18.35
N LEU A 336 5.32 -2.44 -18.83
CA LEU A 336 4.64 -3.38 -19.73
C LEU A 336 5.11 -3.15 -21.16
N SER A 337 5.87 -4.11 -21.68
CA SER A 337 6.57 -3.99 -22.95
C SER A 337 6.01 -4.87 -24.05
N THR A 338 6.17 -4.47 -25.30
CA THR A 338 5.78 -5.25 -26.47
C THR A 338 6.80 -5.12 -27.59
N ARG A 339 6.79 -6.09 -28.51
CA ARG A 339 7.62 -6.09 -29.71
C ARG A 339 6.79 -5.76 -30.93
N VAL A 340 7.14 -4.70 -31.65
CA VAL A 340 6.49 -4.27 -32.89
C VAL A 340 7.31 -4.71 -34.12
N GLU A 341 6.81 -4.41 -35.32
CA GLU A 341 7.54 -4.65 -36.58
C GLU A 341 8.95 -4.03 -36.53
N GLY A 342 9.92 -4.71 -37.16
CA GLY A 342 11.33 -4.34 -37.07
C GLY A 342 12.03 -4.74 -35.75
N ASN A 343 11.40 -5.57 -34.92
CA ASN A 343 11.91 -6.06 -33.63
C ASN A 343 12.20 -4.96 -32.59
N ALA A 344 11.66 -3.76 -32.77
CA ALA A 344 11.73 -2.72 -31.76
C ALA A 344 10.91 -3.11 -30.52
N THR A 345 11.49 -2.92 -29.33
CA THR A 345 10.80 -3.10 -28.05
C THR A 345 10.31 -1.75 -27.57
N LEU A 346 9.00 -1.65 -27.31
CA LEU A 346 8.34 -0.44 -26.82
C LEU A 346 7.66 -0.74 -25.50
N CYS A 347 7.44 0.29 -24.69
CA CYS A 347 6.71 0.22 -23.44
C CYS A 347 5.38 0.97 -23.57
N LEU A 348 4.36 0.52 -22.83
CA LEU A 348 3.18 1.34 -22.58
C LEU A 348 3.60 2.68 -21.98
N ASP A 349 2.93 3.73 -22.42
CA ASP A 349 3.12 5.09 -21.97
C ASP A 349 1.77 5.82 -22.00
N VAL A 350 1.67 6.97 -21.33
CA VAL A 350 0.49 7.81 -21.33
C VAL A 350 0.84 9.22 -21.76
N ASP A 351 0.01 9.80 -22.64
CA ASP A 351 0.14 11.20 -23.02
C ASP A 351 -0.56 12.16 -22.04
N GLU A 352 -0.38 13.46 -22.23
CA GLU A 352 -0.98 14.52 -21.39
C GLU A 352 -2.52 14.52 -21.39
N ARG A 353 -3.15 13.80 -22.32
CA ARG A 353 -4.61 13.68 -22.48
C ARG A 353 -5.14 12.33 -22.00
N ASN A 354 -4.34 11.58 -21.24
CA ASN A 354 -4.68 10.25 -20.75
C ASN A 354 -4.89 9.20 -21.84
N ASN A 355 -4.43 9.42 -23.08
CA ASN A 355 -4.45 8.37 -24.09
C ASN A 355 -3.30 7.39 -23.84
N VAL A 356 -3.58 6.11 -24.01
CA VAL A 356 -2.56 5.06 -23.91
C VAL A 356 -1.84 4.96 -25.24
N VAL A 357 -0.52 5.13 -25.20
CA VAL A 357 0.38 5.07 -26.35
C VAL A 357 1.50 4.07 -26.09
N THR A 358 2.35 3.82 -27.08
CA THR A 358 3.63 3.13 -26.88
C THR A 358 4.79 4.02 -27.24
N SER A 359 5.86 4.01 -26.46
CA SER A 359 7.09 4.75 -26.76
C SER A 359 8.32 3.95 -26.34
N GLY A 360 9.53 4.49 -26.59
CA GLY A 360 10.77 3.88 -26.13
C GLY A 360 10.79 3.74 -24.59
N CYS A 361 11.20 2.58 -24.09
CA CYS A 361 11.21 2.31 -22.64
C CYS A 361 12.20 3.21 -21.89
N LYS A 362 11.69 3.96 -20.91
CA LYS A 362 12.42 4.89 -20.06
C LYS A 362 13.05 4.17 -18.88
N CYS A 363 14.09 4.77 -18.29
CA CYS A 363 14.63 4.39 -16.98
C CYS A 363 15.10 2.95 -16.74
N LEU A 364 15.25 2.11 -17.75
CA LEU A 364 15.55 0.69 -17.53
C LEU A 364 16.88 0.43 -16.80
N LYS A 365 17.87 1.34 -16.91
CA LYS A 365 19.18 1.20 -16.23
C LYS A 365 19.83 2.55 -15.94
N GLY A 366 20.47 2.66 -14.77
CA GLY A 366 21.62 3.52 -14.50
C GLY A 366 21.40 5.04 -14.41
N ASP A 367 20.35 5.58 -15.01
CA ASP A 367 20.05 7.01 -14.93
C ASP A 367 19.20 7.31 -13.69
N LYS A 368 19.72 8.16 -12.80
CA LYS A 368 19.03 8.62 -11.59
C LYS A 368 18.13 9.83 -11.82
N LEU A 369 18.32 10.57 -12.91
CA LEU A 369 17.53 11.75 -13.28
C LEU A 369 16.34 11.40 -14.16
N CYS A 370 16.30 10.17 -14.67
CA CYS A 370 15.20 9.71 -15.49
C CYS A 370 13.89 9.65 -14.70
N ASP A 371 12.78 9.76 -15.44
CA ASP A 371 11.42 9.70 -14.93
C ASP A 371 10.64 8.60 -15.69
N PRO A 372 10.23 7.50 -15.01
CA PRO A 372 9.45 6.44 -15.62
C PRO A 372 7.94 6.55 -15.37
N GLU A 373 7.47 7.59 -14.69
CA GLU A 373 6.14 7.62 -14.06
C GLU A 373 4.99 7.45 -15.05
N SER A 374 5.16 7.90 -16.29
CA SER A 374 4.17 7.76 -17.36
C SER A 374 4.15 6.35 -17.99
N GLN A 375 5.18 5.54 -17.75
CA GLN A 375 5.34 4.18 -18.30
C GLN A 375 5.16 3.09 -17.26
N TRP A 376 4.88 3.46 -16.00
CA TRP A 376 4.62 2.50 -14.94
C TRP A 376 3.18 2.02 -15.01
N PHE A 377 3.00 0.74 -15.29
CA PHE A 377 1.73 0.05 -15.31
C PHE A 377 1.83 -1.26 -14.56
N LYS A 378 0.78 -1.62 -13.81
CA LYS A 378 0.69 -2.89 -13.12
C LYS A 378 -0.58 -3.62 -13.51
N ILE A 379 -0.45 -4.90 -13.86
CA ILE A 379 -1.60 -5.80 -14.00
C ILE A 379 -1.95 -6.28 -12.59
N VAL A 380 -3.12 -5.88 -12.09
CA VAL A 380 -3.58 -6.13 -10.72
C VAL A 380 -4.78 -7.05 -10.74
N ASP A 381 -4.87 -7.95 -9.76
CA ASP A 381 -6.04 -8.79 -9.53
C ASP A 381 -7.23 -7.97 -9.00
N ALA A 382 -8.39 -8.16 -9.64
CA ALA A 382 -9.65 -7.54 -9.26
C ALA A 382 -10.76 -8.61 -9.19
N GLY A 383 -11.76 -8.40 -8.34
CA GLY A 383 -12.93 -9.27 -8.21
C GLY A 383 -12.74 -10.50 -7.31
N TRP A 384 -13.28 -11.65 -7.72
CA TRP A 384 -13.30 -12.85 -6.85
C TRP A 384 -11.91 -13.47 -6.71
N SER A 385 -11.48 -13.72 -5.46
CA SER A 385 -10.26 -14.46 -5.17
C SER A 385 -10.58 -15.76 -4.43
N THR A 386 -9.88 -16.84 -4.79
CA THR A 386 -10.06 -18.21 -4.25
C THR A 386 -9.09 -18.57 -3.12
N GLY A 387 -8.16 -17.68 -2.78
CA GLY A 387 -6.99 -18.04 -1.98
C GLY A 387 -6.60 -17.07 -0.86
N LYS A 388 -7.31 -15.95 -0.68
CA LYS A 388 -7.05 -15.05 0.45
C LYS A 388 -8.06 -15.34 1.56
N VAL A 389 -7.56 -15.55 2.78
CA VAL A 389 -8.39 -15.60 3.98
C VAL A 389 -8.84 -14.17 4.27
N PHE A 390 -10.06 -13.84 3.85
CA PHE A 390 -10.69 -12.60 4.28
C PHE A 390 -11.11 -12.78 5.73
N ILE A 391 -10.78 -11.81 6.60
CA ILE A 391 -11.52 -11.69 7.85
C ILE A 391 -12.86 -11.06 7.47
N ASP A 392 -13.91 -11.87 7.43
CA ASP A 392 -15.25 -11.42 7.03
C ASP A 392 -15.64 -10.12 7.78
N GLY A 393 -15.97 -9.08 7.01
CA GLY A 393 -16.70 -7.90 7.49
C GLY A 393 -15.89 -6.71 8.02
N VAL A 394 -14.56 -6.66 7.85
CA VAL A 394 -13.77 -5.46 8.21
C VAL A 394 -12.82 -5.07 7.08
N ASP A 395 -13.18 -3.99 6.37
CA ASP A 395 -12.36 -3.29 5.37
C ASP A 395 -11.65 -2.13 6.07
N MET A 396 -10.32 -2.13 6.11
CA MET A 396 -9.49 -1.27 6.99
C MET A 396 -8.87 -0.05 6.29
N ALA A 397 -9.48 0.48 5.23
CA ALA A 397 -9.12 1.80 4.72
C ALA A 397 -9.52 2.91 5.74
N ALA A 398 -8.53 3.54 6.37
CA ALA A 398 -8.76 4.58 7.37
C ALA A 398 -7.81 5.78 7.19
N GLN A 399 -8.15 6.91 7.80
CA GLN A 399 -7.23 8.03 7.97
C GLN A 399 -6.86 8.12 9.44
N LEU A 400 -5.57 8.23 9.74
CA LEU A 400 -5.13 8.47 11.11
C LEU A 400 -5.51 9.89 11.52
N ALA A 401 -6.17 9.98 12.67
CA ALA A 401 -6.34 11.21 13.41
C ALA A 401 -5.69 11.00 14.79
N MET A 402 -4.52 11.60 15.01
CA MET A 402 -4.06 11.82 16.38
C MET A 402 -4.87 12.98 16.95
N VAL A 403 -5.53 12.72 18.08
CA VAL A 403 -6.23 13.74 18.87
C VAL A 403 -5.34 14.17 20.02
#